data_AF-A0A1I4R0E5-F1
#
_entry.id   AF-A0A1I4R0E5-F1
#
_cell.length_a   1.000
_cell.length_b   1.000
_cell.length_c   1.000
_cell.angle_alpha   90.00
_cell.angle_beta   90.00
_cell.angle_gamma   90.00
#
_symmetry.space_group_name_H-M   'P 1'
#
loop_
_entity.id
_entity.type
_entity.pdbx_description
1 polymer ?
#
loop_
_entity_poly.entity_id
_entity_poly.type
_entity_poly.pdbx_seq_one_letter_code
_entity_poly.pdbx_strand_id
1 'polypeptide(L)'
;MQTLYWFTRDLRLHDNAALLAAARSDMLLCVYVVDPRWFATGGLQSKAMGSHRWRFLWQSLMALERSLRPMGQRLHIAFGPPEQVIPELVHAHGIGRVVRSRLPGTEEAAQWQALKAALPGTVFQQFETLSLFTEGALPMPLAELPDTFSQFRKQVEKTGHRYSEQMRIRTLTALPPAPGFPEDNRGECPPIPEPVHPLQFTGGEDAGLNRLREFLFINHGIARYKETRNALDSWDASSKLSPWLANGCLSVREVAESIAEYERRETSNESTYWLWFELLWREYFFWYALKHGANLFRRDGVQRKRRPATFYGHRFKAWCEGNTEYPIVNAAMNQLRETGYISNRARQLVASCFVNELGLDWRYGAAWFQEQLIDYDVGSNYGNWQYLAGVGADPRGLRQFNLEKQANQYDPCGTFIDRWGGHAEQPVGLHTVDAADWPLS
;
A
#
# COMPACT_ATOMS: atom_id res chain seq x y z
N MET A 1 10.94 -17.25 -27.84
CA MET A 1 11.58 -17.21 -26.51
C MET A 1 10.56 -17.52 -25.42
N GLN A 2 10.95 -18.32 -24.42
CA GLN A 2 10.13 -18.74 -23.28
C GLN A 2 10.22 -17.70 -22.14
N THR A 3 9.08 -17.23 -21.63
CA THR A 3 9.04 -16.11 -20.66
C THR A 3 8.30 -16.50 -19.38
N LEU A 4 8.87 -16.14 -18.23
CA LEU A 4 8.20 -16.16 -16.94
C LEU A 4 7.79 -14.73 -16.60
N TYR A 5 6.51 -14.53 -16.32
CA TYR A 5 6.00 -13.28 -15.77
C TYR A 5 5.69 -13.44 -14.28
N TRP A 6 6.47 -12.74 -13.47
CA TRP A 6 6.33 -12.76 -12.01
C TRP A 6 5.42 -11.61 -11.58
N PHE A 7 4.16 -11.95 -11.34
CA PHE A 7 3.19 -11.06 -10.70
C PHE A 7 3.64 -10.74 -9.28
N THR A 8 3.46 -9.48 -8.90
CA THR A 8 3.84 -8.94 -7.59
C THR A 8 2.73 -8.05 -7.03
N ARG A 9 2.81 -6.73 -7.20
CA ARG A 9 1.78 -5.77 -6.79
C ARG A 9 1.00 -5.21 -7.98
N ASP A 10 0.79 -6.04 -8.99
CA ASP A 10 0.20 -5.72 -10.29
C ASP A 10 -0.83 -6.79 -10.70
N LEU A 11 -1.67 -7.20 -9.75
CA LEU A 11 -2.62 -8.31 -9.87
C LEU A 11 -3.86 -7.98 -10.72
N ARG A 12 -3.61 -7.59 -11.98
CA ARG A 12 -4.62 -7.18 -12.97
C ARG A 12 -4.18 -7.45 -14.40
N LEU A 13 -5.15 -7.51 -15.31
CA LEU A 13 -4.92 -7.57 -16.75
C LEU A 13 -4.97 -6.19 -17.42
N HIS A 14 -5.83 -5.28 -16.96
CA HIS A 14 -5.92 -3.94 -17.53
C HIS A 14 -4.65 -3.11 -17.27
N ASP A 15 -4.25 -2.30 -18.24
CA ASP A 15 -3.17 -1.32 -18.11
C ASP A 15 -1.90 -1.89 -17.45
N ASN A 16 -1.46 -3.06 -17.93
CA ASN A 16 -0.33 -3.80 -17.37
C ASN A 16 0.83 -3.87 -18.38
N ALA A 17 1.77 -2.91 -18.27
CA ALA A 17 2.93 -2.79 -19.16
C ALA A 17 3.85 -4.02 -19.12
N ALA A 18 4.09 -4.55 -17.91
CA ALA A 18 4.95 -5.70 -17.72
C ALA A 18 4.33 -6.96 -18.34
N LEU A 19 3.02 -7.19 -18.14
CA LEU A 19 2.30 -8.29 -18.79
C LEU A 19 2.30 -8.14 -20.32
N LEU A 20 2.08 -6.92 -20.84
CA LEU A 20 2.13 -6.65 -22.28
C LEU A 20 3.48 -6.99 -22.90
N ALA A 21 4.58 -6.66 -22.21
CA ALA A 21 5.91 -7.03 -22.65
C ALA A 21 6.18 -8.53 -22.54
N ALA A 22 5.73 -9.16 -21.45
CA ALA A 22 5.89 -10.59 -21.22
C ALA A 22 5.15 -11.42 -22.26
N ALA A 23 3.95 -10.99 -22.68
CA ALA A 23 3.13 -11.63 -23.69
C ALA A 23 3.76 -11.64 -25.10
N ARG A 24 4.85 -10.90 -25.34
CA ARG A 24 5.63 -11.00 -26.57
C ARG A 24 6.59 -12.19 -26.47
N SER A 25 6.05 -13.40 -26.40
CA SER A 25 6.77 -14.66 -26.22
C SER A 25 6.07 -15.81 -26.93
N ASP A 26 6.80 -16.90 -27.18
CA ASP A 26 6.20 -18.11 -27.77
C ASP A 26 5.44 -18.93 -26.71
N MET A 27 5.87 -18.82 -25.46
CA MET A 27 5.28 -19.46 -24.28
C MET A 27 5.41 -18.51 -23.09
N LEU A 28 4.37 -18.43 -22.27
CA LEU A 28 4.29 -17.58 -21.09
C LEU A 28 3.88 -18.38 -19.84
N LEU A 29 4.68 -18.26 -18.78
CA LEU A 29 4.40 -18.80 -17.46
C LEU A 29 4.10 -17.64 -16.48
N CYS A 30 2.84 -17.52 -16.07
CA CYS A 30 2.39 -16.54 -15.09
C CYS A 30 2.54 -17.09 -13.67
N VAL A 31 3.35 -16.43 -12.84
CA VAL A 31 3.73 -16.90 -11.50
C VAL A 31 3.45 -15.84 -10.45
N TYR A 32 2.93 -16.27 -9.31
CA TYR A 32 2.98 -15.52 -8.05
C TYR A 32 3.71 -16.35 -7.00
N VAL A 33 4.62 -15.72 -6.25
CA VAL A 33 5.37 -16.39 -5.17
C VAL A 33 4.96 -15.78 -3.83
N VAL A 34 4.40 -16.60 -2.95
CA VAL A 34 4.11 -16.29 -1.56
C VAL A 34 5.35 -16.60 -0.73
N ASP A 35 5.96 -15.55 -0.18
CA ASP A 35 7.20 -15.67 0.58
C ASP A 35 6.91 -16.04 2.05
N PRO A 36 7.44 -17.16 2.58
CA PRO A 36 7.21 -17.57 3.96
C PRO A 36 7.70 -16.53 4.99
N ARG A 37 8.69 -15.70 4.63
CA ARG A 37 9.23 -14.65 5.51
C ARG A 37 8.19 -13.60 5.88
N TRP A 38 7.14 -13.43 5.07
CA TRP A 38 6.09 -12.45 5.33
C TRP A 38 5.33 -12.70 6.63
N PHE A 39 5.24 -13.97 7.04
CA PHE A 39 4.42 -14.41 8.18
C PHE A 39 5.23 -14.50 9.49
N ALA A 40 6.56 -14.29 9.42
CA ALA A 40 7.43 -14.26 10.58
C ALA A 40 7.42 -12.88 11.24
N THR A 41 7.52 -12.86 12.57
CA THR A 41 7.66 -11.60 13.33
C THR A 41 9.08 -11.06 13.14
N GLY A 42 9.18 -9.82 12.65
CA GLY A 42 10.46 -9.13 12.45
C GLY A 42 10.96 -8.41 13.70
N GLY A 43 12.12 -7.76 13.59
CA GLY A 43 12.78 -7.04 14.69
C GLY A 43 12.01 -5.83 15.24
N LEU A 44 10.96 -5.38 14.56
CA LEU A 44 10.08 -4.28 14.98
C LEU A 44 8.78 -4.77 15.64
N GLN A 45 8.76 -6.01 16.16
CA GLN A 45 7.63 -6.60 16.89
C GLN A 45 6.33 -6.71 16.05
N SER A 46 6.47 -6.82 14.73
CA SER A 46 5.35 -6.97 13.80
C SER A 46 5.74 -7.84 12.62
N LYS A 47 4.76 -8.46 11.97
CA LYS A 47 4.91 -9.27 10.76
C LYS A 47 4.84 -8.39 9.52
N ALA A 48 5.47 -8.85 8.44
CA ALA A 48 5.36 -8.18 7.15
C ALA A 48 4.02 -8.43 6.44
N MET A 49 3.21 -9.41 6.88
CA MET A 49 1.86 -9.71 6.39
C MET A 49 0.94 -10.14 7.54
N GLY A 50 -0.10 -9.34 7.80
CA GLY A 50 -1.18 -9.71 8.71
C GLY A 50 -2.35 -10.40 8.01
N SER A 51 -3.31 -10.86 8.81
CA SER A 51 -4.49 -11.62 8.39
C SER A 51 -5.36 -10.87 7.38
N HIS A 52 -5.62 -9.58 7.61
CA HIS A 52 -6.48 -8.76 6.75
C HIS A 52 -5.95 -8.66 5.33
N ARG A 53 -4.67 -8.29 5.19
CA ARG A 53 -4.04 -8.17 3.87
C ARG A 53 -3.80 -9.54 3.24
N TRP A 54 -3.49 -10.58 4.03
CA TRP A 54 -3.37 -11.94 3.49
C TRP A 54 -4.66 -12.42 2.83
N ARG A 55 -5.81 -12.24 3.51
CA ARG A 55 -7.13 -12.56 2.95
C ARG A 55 -7.41 -11.79 1.66
N PHE A 56 -7.19 -10.47 1.68
CA PHE A 56 -7.43 -9.62 0.51
C PHE A 56 -6.53 -10.02 -0.67
N LEU A 57 -5.25 -10.28 -0.40
CA LEU A 57 -4.30 -10.77 -1.40
C LEU A 57 -4.77 -12.11 -1.99
N TRP A 58 -5.17 -13.07 -1.16
CA TRP A 58 -5.66 -14.36 -1.66
C TRP A 58 -6.89 -14.22 -2.56
N GLN A 59 -7.88 -13.41 -2.15
CA GLN A 59 -9.03 -13.09 -2.98
C GLN A 59 -8.62 -12.49 -4.33
N SER A 60 -7.65 -11.56 -4.32
CA SER A 60 -7.07 -10.97 -5.53
C SER A 60 -6.37 -11.99 -6.43
N LEU A 61 -5.60 -12.92 -5.86
CA LEU A 61 -4.94 -14.00 -6.62
C LEU A 61 -5.96 -14.92 -7.27
N MET A 62 -7.03 -15.29 -6.55
CA MET A 62 -8.10 -16.13 -7.09
C MET A 62 -8.94 -15.41 -8.15
N ALA A 63 -9.13 -14.09 -8.01
CA ALA A 63 -9.74 -13.28 -9.06
C ALA A 63 -8.85 -13.24 -10.32
N LEU A 64 -7.55 -12.98 -10.18
CA LEU A 64 -6.60 -12.96 -11.29
C LEU A 64 -6.52 -14.33 -11.99
N GLU A 65 -6.49 -15.42 -11.23
CA GLU A 65 -6.49 -16.78 -11.77
C GLU A 65 -7.70 -17.04 -12.67
N ARG A 66 -8.90 -16.62 -12.22
CA ARG A 66 -10.13 -16.72 -13.02
C ARG A 66 -10.07 -15.86 -14.28
N SER A 67 -9.51 -14.65 -14.21
CA SER A 67 -9.37 -13.76 -15.37
C SER A 67 -8.34 -14.26 -16.38
N LEU A 68 -7.32 -15.02 -15.97
CA LEU A 68 -6.32 -15.60 -16.87
C LEU A 68 -6.83 -16.82 -17.66
N ARG A 69 -7.78 -17.59 -17.11
CA ARG A 69 -8.35 -18.77 -17.79
C ARG A 69 -8.89 -18.50 -19.19
N PRO A 70 -9.77 -17.50 -19.43
CA PRO A 70 -10.26 -17.20 -20.77
C PRO A 70 -9.17 -16.66 -21.72
N MET A 71 -8.03 -16.21 -21.18
CA MET A 71 -6.86 -15.81 -21.99
C MET A 71 -5.99 -17.01 -22.40
N GLY A 72 -6.38 -18.25 -22.08
CA GLY A 72 -5.58 -19.46 -22.31
C GLY A 72 -4.45 -19.67 -21.30
N GLN A 73 -4.52 -19.01 -20.13
CA GLN A 73 -3.48 -19.02 -19.10
C GLN A 73 -4.00 -19.44 -17.73
N ARG A 74 -3.06 -19.69 -16.82
CA ARG A 74 -3.31 -19.97 -15.40
C ARG A 74 -2.30 -19.20 -14.57
N LEU A 75 -2.65 -18.94 -13.32
CA LEU A 75 -1.70 -18.41 -12.34
C LEU A 75 -1.10 -19.58 -11.56
N HIS A 76 0.21 -19.80 -11.71
CA HIS A 76 0.98 -20.70 -10.86
C HIS A 76 1.27 -19.98 -9.53
N ILE A 77 0.75 -20.50 -8.42
CA ILE A 77 0.95 -19.92 -7.09
C ILE A 77 1.90 -20.80 -6.31
N ALA A 78 3.12 -20.32 -6.13
CA ALA A 78 4.15 -21.01 -5.39
C ALA A 78 4.29 -20.46 -3.96
N PHE A 79 4.62 -21.32 -3.02
CA PHE A 79 4.99 -20.98 -1.64
C PHE A 79 6.47 -21.30 -1.41
N GLY A 80 7.26 -20.29 -1.05
CA GLY A 80 8.69 -20.45 -0.82
C GLY A 80 9.48 -19.17 -1.05
N PRO A 81 10.79 -19.15 -0.72
CA PRO A 81 11.65 -18.02 -1.02
C PRO A 81 11.72 -17.77 -2.55
N PRO A 82 11.41 -16.56 -3.06
CA PRO A 82 11.47 -16.27 -4.50
C PRO A 82 12.83 -16.60 -5.15
N GLU A 83 13.92 -16.42 -4.41
CA GLU A 83 15.29 -16.76 -4.82
C GLU A 83 15.56 -18.26 -4.99
N GLN A 84 14.64 -19.14 -4.57
CA GLN A 84 14.70 -20.59 -4.80
C GLN A 84 13.67 -21.00 -5.86
N VAL A 85 12.42 -20.56 -5.68
CA VAL A 85 11.28 -20.90 -6.54
C VAL A 85 11.50 -20.43 -7.98
N ILE A 86 11.91 -19.17 -8.19
CA ILE A 86 12.05 -18.64 -9.55
C ILE A 86 13.16 -19.36 -10.32
N PRO A 87 14.37 -19.61 -9.77
CA PRO A 87 15.37 -20.45 -10.43
C PRO A 87 14.90 -21.87 -10.76
N GLU A 88 14.17 -22.52 -9.86
CA GLU A 88 13.62 -23.85 -10.13
C GLU A 88 12.68 -23.84 -11.34
N LEU A 89 11.74 -22.89 -11.39
CA LEU A 89 10.83 -22.74 -12.53
C LEU A 89 11.55 -22.35 -13.82
N VAL A 90 12.60 -21.53 -13.72
CA VAL A 90 13.41 -21.14 -14.87
C VAL A 90 14.11 -22.34 -15.50
N HIS A 91 14.71 -23.23 -14.69
CA HIS A 91 15.35 -24.44 -15.18
C HIS A 91 14.33 -25.46 -15.69
N ALA A 92 13.25 -25.71 -14.94
CA ALA A 92 12.24 -26.71 -15.27
C ALA A 92 11.55 -26.43 -16.61
N HIS A 93 11.36 -25.15 -16.94
CA HIS A 93 10.66 -24.72 -18.15
C HIS A 93 11.56 -24.03 -19.16
N GLY A 94 12.89 -24.14 -19.07
CA GLY A 94 13.81 -23.54 -20.04
C GLY A 94 13.57 -22.04 -20.29
N ILE A 95 13.25 -21.27 -19.25
CA ILE A 95 12.87 -19.87 -19.35
C ILE A 95 14.09 -19.02 -19.73
N GLY A 96 14.01 -18.36 -20.89
CA GLY A 96 15.05 -17.44 -21.37
C GLY A 96 14.87 -16.00 -20.88
N ARG A 97 13.67 -15.64 -20.37
CA ARG A 97 13.35 -14.28 -19.94
C ARG A 97 12.45 -14.25 -18.70
N VAL A 98 12.80 -13.45 -17.71
CA VAL A 98 11.96 -13.13 -16.54
C VAL A 98 11.54 -11.66 -16.59
N VAL A 99 10.23 -11.43 -16.52
CA VAL A 99 9.62 -10.09 -16.52
C VAL A 99 8.87 -9.87 -15.21
N ARG A 100 8.96 -8.67 -14.65
CA ARG A 100 8.08 -8.23 -13.53
C ARG A 100 7.84 -6.72 -13.58
N SER A 101 6.93 -6.22 -12.75
CA SER A 101 6.86 -4.78 -12.48
C SER A 101 7.98 -4.29 -11.56
N ARG A 102 8.38 -3.02 -11.69
CA ARG A 102 9.36 -2.37 -10.81
C ARG A 102 8.70 -2.05 -9.47
N LEU A 103 9.30 -2.54 -8.40
CA LEU A 103 8.86 -2.32 -7.02
C LEU A 103 9.78 -1.32 -6.31
N PRO A 104 9.24 -0.47 -5.41
CA PRO A 104 10.03 0.57 -4.75
C PRO A 104 10.70 0.11 -3.44
N GLY A 105 10.43 -1.10 -2.97
CA GLY A 105 10.98 -1.62 -1.71
C GLY A 105 12.38 -2.21 -1.85
N THR A 106 13.14 -2.18 -0.74
CA THR A 106 14.54 -2.63 -0.72
C THR A 106 14.71 -4.13 -0.68
N GLU A 107 13.79 -4.85 -0.03
CA GLU A 107 13.79 -6.31 -0.01
C GLU A 107 13.52 -6.86 -1.42
N GLU A 108 12.52 -6.29 -2.10
CA GLU A 108 12.15 -6.69 -3.46
C GLU A 108 13.23 -6.31 -4.50
N ALA A 109 14.02 -5.26 -4.22
CA ALA A 109 15.21 -4.93 -5.01
C ALA A 109 16.36 -5.93 -4.77
N ALA A 110 16.62 -6.32 -3.52
CA ALA A 110 17.64 -7.30 -3.18
C ALA A 110 17.34 -8.69 -3.77
N GLN A 111 16.09 -9.15 -3.67
CA GLN A 111 15.63 -10.40 -4.28
C GLN A 111 15.92 -10.43 -5.79
N TRP A 112 15.69 -9.31 -6.48
CA TRP A 112 15.93 -9.24 -7.93
C TRP A 112 17.40 -9.28 -8.32
N GLN A 113 18.27 -8.61 -7.55
CA GLN A 113 19.70 -8.71 -7.81
C GLN A 113 20.22 -10.12 -7.51
N ALA A 114 19.71 -10.78 -6.46
CA ALA A 114 20.03 -12.16 -6.16
C ALA A 114 19.62 -13.11 -7.30
N LEU A 115 18.40 -12.95 -7.84
CA LEU A 115 17.92 -13.73 -8.99
C LEU A 115 18.78 -13.52 -10.24
N LYS A 116 19.14 -12.27 -10.56
CA LYS A 116 20.03 -11.96 -11.68
C LYS A 116 21.41 -12.61 -11.53
N ALA A 117 21.94 -12.64 -10.32
CA ALA A 117 23.22 -13.28 -10.02
C ALA A 117 23.13 -14.82 -10.14
N ALA A 118 22.01 -15.41 -9.70
CA ALA A 118 21.79 -16.85 -9.76
C ALA A 118 21.51 -17.38 -11.19
N LEU A 119 21.01 -16.53 -12.08
CA LEU A 119 20.56 -16.90 -13.44
C LEU A 119 21.22 -16.02 -14.53
N PRO A 120 22.56 -16.07 -14.71
CA PRO A 120 23.26 -15.18 -15.64
C PRO A 120 22.89 -15.40 -17.12
N GLY A 121 22.35 -16.58 -17.48
CA GLY A 121 21.88 -16.89 -18.83
C GLY A 121 20.46 -16.42 -19.15
N THR A 122 19.75 -15.86 -18.17
CA THR A 122 18.35 -15.43 -18.32
C THR A 122 18.27 -13.91 -18.45
N VAL A 123 17.42 -13.43 -19.36
CA VAL A 123 17.18 -11.99 -19.54
C VAL A 123 16.19 -11.49 -18.48
N PHE A 124 16.60 -10.50 -17.68
CA PHE A 124 15.75 -9.90 -16.64
C PHE A 124 15.26 -8.51 -17.05
N GLN A 125 13.95 -8.29 -17.04
CA GLN A 125 13.33 -7.00 -17.40
C GLN A 125 12.32 -6.54 -16.33
N GLN A 126 12.30 -5.23 -16.07
CA GLN A 126 11.30 -4.60 -15.20
C GLN A 126 10.59 -3.45 -15.93
N PHE A 127 9.31 -3.26 -15.62
CA PHE A 127 8.49 -2.19 -16.19
C PHE A 127 7.77 -1.37 -15.11
N GLU A 128 7.53 -0.10 -15.37
CA GLU A 128 6.86 0.83 -14.46
C GLU A 128 5.34 0.76 -14.64
N THR A 129 4.75 -0.25 -14.01
CA THR A 129 3.31 -0.55 -14.08
C THR A 129 2.51 0.03 -12.91
N LEU A 130 3.18 0.40 -11.82
CA LEU A 130 2.54 0.70 -10.52
C LEU A 130 2.30 2.20 -10.29
N SER A 131 2.99 3.05 -11.05
CA SER A 131 2.99 4.51 -10.95
C SER A 131 2.16 5.17 -12.06
N LEU A 132 1.76 6.42 -11.84
CA LEU A 132 1.13 7.27 -12.85
C LEU A 132 2.08 7.54 -14.00
N PHE A 133 3.34 7.83 -13.69
CA PHE A 133 4.37 8.14 -14.67
C PHE A 133 5.37 6.99 -14.79
N THR A 134 6.08 6.93 -15.91
CA THR A 134 7.36 6.22 -15.99
C THR A 134 8.48 7.15 -15.53
N GLU A 135 9.65 6.63 -15.15
CA GLU A 135 10.79 7.45 -14.73
C GLU A 135 11.20 8.41 -15.85
N GLY A 136 11.16 7.93 -17.11
CA GLY A 136 11.42 8.76 -18.29
C GLY A 136 10.34 9.79 -18.62
N ALA A 137 9.15 9.69 -18.02
CA ALA A 137 8.05 10.66 -18.17
C ALA A 137 7.95 11.64 -16.99
N LEU A 138 8.81 11.51 -15.97
CA LEU A 138 8.89 12.49 -14.91
C LEU A 138 9.42 13.83 -15.45
N PRO A 139 8.91 14.98 -14.96
CA PRO A 139 9.43 16.29 -15.33
C PRO A 139 10.82 16.61 -14.77
N MET A 140 11.38 15.69 -13.99
CA MET A 140 12.69 15.79 -13.38
C MET A 140 13.37 14.42 -13.36
N PRO A 141 14.72 14.35 -13.38
CA PRO A 141 15.44 13.13 -13.07
C PRO A 141 15.10 12.64 -11.64
N LEU A 142 15.03 11.32 -11.43
CA LEU A 142 14.71 10.75 -10.11
C LEU A 142 15.70 11.19 -9.01
N ALA A 143 16.98 11.35 -9.35
CA ALA A 143 18.00 11.86 -8.44
C ALA A 143 17.68 13.27 -7.90
N GLU A 144 16.95 14.06 -8.69
CA GLU A 144 16.53 15.44 -8.40
C GLU A 144 15.08 15.53 -7.94
N LEU A 145 14.44 14.40 -7.58
CA LEU A 145 13.08 14.41 -7.03
C LEU A 145 13.02 15.41 -5.86
N PRO A 146 12.08 16.38 -5.86
CA PRO A 146 12.03 17.40 -4.83
C PRO A 146 11.84 16.83 -3.44
N ASP A 147 12.40 17.46 -2.42
CA ASP A 147 12.28 16.98 -1.03
C ASP A 147 10.90 17.23 -0.41
N THR A 148 10.04 17.99 -1.11
CA THR A 148 8.68 18.28 -0.68
C THR A 148 7.67 17.93 -1.76
N PHE A 149 6.54 17.36 -1.34
CA PHE A 149 5.41 17.07 -2.22
C PHE A 149 4.92 18.33 -2.96
N SER A 150 4.89 19.48 -2.30
CA SER A 150 4.40 20.72 -2.93
C SER A 150 5.26 21.16 -4.11
N GLN A 151 6.58 20.96 -4.05
CA GLN A 151 7.47 21.23 -5.18
C GLN A 151 7.29 20.18 -6.29
N PHE A 152 7.22 18.90 -5.93
CA PHE A 152 6.93 17.81 -6.88
C PHE A 152 5.64 18.07 -7.65
N ARG A 153 4.52 18.30 -6.94
CA ARG A 153 3.21 18.59 -7.53
C ARG A 153 3.28 19.77 -8.50
N LYS A 154 3.91 20.89 -8.11
CA LYS A 154 4.04 22.07 -8.97
C LYS A 154 4.82 21.78 -10.25
N GLN A 155 5.83 20.90 -10.20
CA GLN A 155 6.58 20.52 -11.41
C GLN A 155 5.76 19.61 -12.32
N VAL A 156 5.05 18.62 -11.76
CA VAL A 156 4.14 17.75 -12.51
C VAL A 156 2.97 18.52 -13.12
N GLU A 157 2.35 19.44 -12.40
CA GLU A 157 1.21 20.20 -12.93
C GLU A 157 1.60 21.15 -14.07
N LYS A 158 2.85 21.62 -14.11
CA LYS A 158 3.36 22.48 -15.18
C LYS A 158 3.47 21.79 -16.53
N THR A 159 3.58 20.46 -16.57
CA THR A 159 3.67 19.73 -17.85
C THR A 159 2.31 19.56 -18.53
N GLY A 160 1.20 19.85 -17.85
CA GLY A 160 -0.15 19.68 -18.39
C GLY A 160 -0.61 18.22 -18.53
N HIS A 161 0.13 17.24 -17.99
CA HIS A 161 -0.17 15.80 -18.15
C HIS A 161 -1.49 15.32 -17.51
N ARG A 162 -2.22 16.18 -16.80
CA ARG A 162 -3.52 15.82 -16.21
C ARG A 162 -4.53 15.33 -17.27
N TYR A 163 -4.39 15.79 -18.51
CA TYR A 163 -5.30 15.47 -19.61
C TYR A 163 -4.57 14.98 -20.88
N SER A 164 -3.29 14.58 -20.78
CA SER A 164 -2.60 14.07 -21.97
C SER A 164 -3.22 12.76 -22.42
N GLU A 165 -3.55 12.70 -23.71
CA GLU A 165 -4.25 11.63 -24.40
C GLU A 165 -3.76 10.22 -23.98
N GLN A 166 -4.69 9.39 -23.50
CA GLN A 166 -4.56 7.96 -23.23
C GLN A 166 -3.40 7.55 -22.30
N MET A 167 -3.57 7.73 -20.98
CA MET A 167 -2.68 7.12 -19.99
C MET A 167 -2.78 5.58 -19.94
N ARG A 168 -3.89 5.00 -20.43
CA ARG A 168 -4.16 3.55 -20.36
C ARG A 168 -3.38 2.82 -21.44
N ILE A 169 -2.72 1.73 -21.04
CA ILE A 169 -2.17 0.75 -21.98
C ILE A 169 -3.29 -0.21 -22.41
N ARG A 170 -3.28 -0.60 -23.70
CA ARG A 170 -4.23 -1.56 -24.26
C ARG A 170 -4.26 -2.88 -23.47
N THR A 171 -5.45 -3.29 -23.07
CA THR A 171 -5.69 -4.63 -22.48
C THR A 171 -5.55 -5.70 -23.55
N LEU A 172 -4.83 -6.77 -23.21
CA LEU A 172 -4.66 -7.93 -24.08
C LEU A 172 -5.96 -8.72 -24.22
N THR A 173 -6.18 -9.26 -25.41
CA THR A 173 -7.34 -10.13 -25.72
C THR A 173 -6.96 -11.60 -25.81
N ALA A 174 -5.68 -11.93 -25.76
CA ALA A 174 -5.14 -13.27 -25.70
C ALA A 174 -3.72 -13.23 -25.11
N LEU A 175 -3.30 -14.33 -24.50
CA LEU A 175 -1.94 -14.53 -24.00
C LEU A 175 -1.27 -15.73 -24.69
N PRO A 176 0.06 -15.78 -24.75
CA PRO A 176 0.78 -16.97 -25.21
C PRO A 176 0.39 -18.22 -24.39
N PRO A 177 0.55 -19.42 -24.96
CA PRO A 177 0.23 -20.65 -24.24
C PRO A 177 1.11 -20.84 -23.00
N ALA A 178 0.54 -21.49 -21.98
CA ALA A 178 1.28 -21.98 -20.81
C ALA A 178 2.21 -23.15 -21.19
N PRO A 179 3.30 -23.41 -20.45
CA PRO A 179 4.14 -24.60 -20.64
C PRO A 179 3.48 -25.92 -20.14
N GLY A 180 2.15 -25.95 -20.05
CA GLY A 180 1.36 -26.98 -19.37
C GLY A 180 0.77 -26.47 -18.05
N PHE A 181 0.34 -27.43 -17.22
CA PHE A 181 -0.22 -27.18 -15.89
C PHE A 181 0.65 -27.85 -14.82
N PRO A 182 1.82 -27.28 -14.47
CA PRO A 182 2.60 -27.82 -13.36
C PRO A 182 1.75 -27.74 -12.09
N GLU A 183 1.79 -28.80 -11.27
CA GLU A 183 1.26 -28.74 -9.92
C GLU A 183 1.96 -27.59 -9.19
N ASP A 184 1.17 -26.77 -8.50
CA ASP A 184 1.70 -25.73 -7.63
C ASP A 184 1.50 -26.13 -6.17
N ASN A 185 2.32 -25.56 -5.28
CA ASN A 185 2.26 -25.86 -3.86
C ASN A 185 1.44 -24.81 -3.09
N ARG A 186 0.40 -24.25 -3.72
CA ARG A 186 -0.48 -23.25 -3.07
C ARG A 186 -1.15 -23.79 -1.80
N GLY A 187 -1.30 -25.12 -1.67
CA GLY A 187 -1.80 -25.79 -0.48
C GLY A 187 -0.89 -25.68 0.74
N GLU A 188 0.38 -25.30 0.56
CA GLU A 188 1.34 -25.05 1.64
C GLU A 188 1.26 -23.61 2.18
N CYS A 189 0.51 -22.72 1.50
CA CYS A 189 0.31 -21.36 1.99
C CYS A 189 -0.43 -21.36 3.34
N PRO A 190 -0.15 -20.40 4.23
CA PRO A 190 -0.87 -20.28 5.49
C PRO A 190 -2.39 -20.19 5.29
N PRO A 191 -3.19 -20.76 6.20
CA PRO A 191 -4.64 -20.74 6.09
C PRO A 191 -5.16 -19.30 6.00
N ILE A 192 -6.21 -19.12 5.22
CA ILE A 192 -6.87 -17.82 5.10
C ILE A 192 -7.80 -17.68 6.30
N PRO A 193 -7.57 -16.72 7.21
CA PRO A 193 -8.41 -16.57 8.38
C PRO A 193 -9.80 -16.09 7.95
N GLU A 194 -10.85 -16.51 8.65
CA GLU A 194 -12.18 -15.92 8.49
C GLU A 194 -12.25 -14.55 9.18
N PRO A 195 -12.98 -13.57 8.61
CA PRO A 195 -13.15 -12.29 9.27
C PRO A 195 -14.06 -12.43 10.49
N VAL A 196 -13.67 -11.80 11.60
CA VAL A 196 -14.52 -11.74 12.81
C VAL A 196 -15.72 -10.82 12.58
N HIS A 197 -15.56 -9.79 11.73
CA HIS A 197 -16.60 -8.83 11.37
C HIS A 197 -16.79 -8.76 9.86
N PRO A 198 -18.01 -8.53 9.34
CA PRO A 198 -18.24 -8.33 7.92
C PRO A 198 -17.33 -7.24 7.35
N LEU A 199 -16.51 -7.62 6.36
CA LEU A 199 -15.63 -6.68 5.66
C LEU A 199 -16.30 -6.19 4.38
N GLN A 200 -16.21 -4.89 4.13
CA GLN A 200 -16.68 -4.27 2.89
C GLN A 200 -15.70 -4.44 1.72
N PHE A 201 -14.46 -4.87 2.00
CA PHE A 201 -13.43 -5.07 1.00
C PHE A 201 -13.41 -6.50 0.47
N THR A 202 -13.41 -6.64 -0.85
CA THR A 202 -13.18 -7.91 -1.55
C THR A 202 -12.03 -7.74 -2.54
N GLY A 203 -11.03 -8.62 -2.47
CA GLY A 203 -9.89 -8.59 -3.38
C GLY A 203 -10.27 -8.94 -4.82
N GLY A 204 -9.55 -8.34 -5.78
CA GLY A 204 -9.66 -8.63 -7.20
C GLY A 204 -9.82 -7.40 -8.09
N GLU A 205 -9.44 -7.54 -9.35
CA GLU A 205 -9.51 -6.50 -10.39
C GLU A 205 -10.95 -5.97 -10.58
N ASP A 206 -11.91 -6.88 -10.82
CA ASP A 206 -13.32 -6.51 -11.02
C ASP A 206 -13.91 -5.77 -9.81
N ALA A 207 -13.57 -6.20 -8.59
CA ALA A 207 -14.03 -5.53 -7.37
C ALA A 207 -13.50 -4.10 -7.28
N GLY A 208 -12.23 -3.88 -7.64
CA GLY A 208 -11.62 -2.55 -7.68
C GLY A 208 -12.23 -1.64 -8.76
N LEU A 209 -12.45 -2.17 -9.96
CA LEU A 209 -13.12 -1.46 -11.06
C LEU A 209 -14.57 -1.10 -10.71
N ASN A 210 -15.30 -2.03 -10.08
CA ASN A 210 -16.66 -1.79 -9.62
C ASN A 210 -16.69 -0.70 -8.55
N ARG A 211 -15.77 -0.72 -7.57
CA ARG A 211 -15.70 0.35 -6.57
C ARG A 211 -15.37 1.72 -7.19
N LEU A 212 -14.46 1.76 -8.17
CA LEU A 212 -14.14 2.98 -8.90
C LEU A 212 -15.40 3.52 -9.60
N ARG A 213 -16.10 2.67 -10.35
CA ARG A 213 -17.33 3.04 -11.06
C ARG A 213 -18.42 3.50 -10.09
N GLU A 214 -18.61 2.78 -9.00
CA GLU A 214 -19.60 3.10 -7.97
C GLU A 214 -19.32 4.48 -7.38
N PHE A 215 -18.10 4.73 -6.91
CA PHE A 215 -17.73 5.98 -6.27
C PHE A 215 -17.81 7.19 -7.23
N LEU A 216 -17.36 7.01 -8.48
CA LEU A 216 -17.34 8.10 -9.45
C LEU A 216 -18.69 8.33 -10.11
N PHE A 217 -19.31 7.30 -10.70
CA PHE A 217 -20.41 7.47 -11.65
C PHE A 217 -21.79 7.01 -11.12
N ILE A 218 -21.85 6.23 -10.04
CA ILE A 218 -23.13 5.81 -9.46
C ILE A 218 -23.49 6.74 -8.30
N ASN A 219 -22.57 6.90 -7.35
CA ASN A 219 -22.81 7.69 -6.14
C ASN A 219 -22.43 9.17 -6.32
N HIS A 220 -21.73 9.52 -7.41
CA HIS A 220 -21.15 10.85 -7.64
C HIS A 220 -20.34 11.36 -6.44
N GLY A 221 -19.72 10.45 -5.68
CA GLY A 221 -19.02 10.75 -4.42
C GLY A 221 -17.82 11.67 -4.64
N ILE A 222 -17.17 11.58 -5.81
CA ILE A 222 -16.06 12.45 -6.18
C ILE A 222 -16.44 13.93 -6.20
N ALA A 223 -17.69 14.29 -6.54
CA ALA A 223 -18.11 15.69 -6.61
C ALA A 223 -18.07 16.41 -5.25
N ARG A 224 -18.06 15.64 -4.14
CA ARG A 224 -17.98 16.13 -2.76
C ARG A 224 -16.79 15.55 -1.97
N TYR A 225 -15.76 15.08 -2.68
CA TYR A 225 -14.65 14.37 -2.07
C TYR A 225 -13.81 15.25 -1.12
N LYS A 226 -13.54 16.51 -1.48
CA LYS A 226 -12.73 17.42 -0.65
C LYS A 226 -13.41 17.71 0.68
N GLU A 227 -14.74 17.83 0.68
CA GLU A 227 -15.56 18.09 1.86
C GLU A 227 -15.65 16.87 2.77
N THR A 228 -15.74 15.66 2.20
CA THR A 228 -16.07 14.45 2.97
C THR A 228 -14.84 13.63 3.40
N ARG A 229 -13.70 13.73 2.72
CA ARG A 229 -12.51 12.86 2.91
C ARG A 229 -11.91 12.79 4.32
N ASN A 230 -12.26 13.71 5.22
CA ASN A 230 -11.78 13.72 6.61
C ASN A 230 -12.67 12.95 7.58
N ALA A 231 -13.80 12.39 7.14
CA ALA A 231 -14.65 11.56 7.99
C ALA A 231 -13.87 10.35 8.54
N LEU A 232 -14.10 10.04 9.81
CA LEU A 232 -13.39 8.96 10.50
C LEU A 232 -13.91 7.58 10.08
N ASP A 233 -15.22 7.44 9.92
CA ASP A 233 -15.88 6.16 9.76
C ASP A 233 -17.14 6.25 8.88
N SER A 234 -16.93 6.53 7.60
CA SER A 234 -17.97 6.54 6.58
C SER A 234 -17.44 5.99 5.26
N TRP A 235 -18.15 5.02 4.69
CA TRP A 235 -17.74 4.32 3.47
C TRP A 235 -17.67 5.25 2.26
N ASP A 236 -18.70 6.05 2.03
CA ASP A 236 -18.79 6.94 0.86
C ASP A 236 -18.14 8.31 1.06
N ALA A 237 -17.61 8.58 2.26
CA ALA A 237 -16.84 9.79 2.52
C ALA A 237 -15.47 9.81 1.80
N SER A 238 -15.02 8.70 1.23
CA SER A 238 -13.83 8.65 0.40
C SER A 238 -13.91 7.51 -0.62
N SER A 239 -13.00 7.50 -1.60
CA SER A 239 -13.02 6.52 -2.69
C SER A 239 -12.85 5.08 -2.24
N LYS A 240 -12.16 4.84 -1.10
CA LYS A 240 -11.80 3.50 -0.59
C LYS A 240 -10.96 2.65 -1.56
N LEU A 241 -10.33 3.26 -2.56
CA LEU A 241 -9.58 2.54 -3.60
C LEU A 241 -8.21 2.01 -3.17
N SER A 242 -7.71 2.42 -2.01
CA SER A 242 -6.35 2.14 -1.57
C SER A 242 -5.96 0.65 -1.53
N PRO A 243 -6.82 -0.32 -1.11
CA PRO A 243 -6.42 -1.73 -1.09
C PRO A 243 -6.13 -2.28 -2.49
N TRP A 244 -7.00 -1.96 -3.45
CA TRP A 244 -6.83 -2.38 -4.85
C TRP A 244 -5.68 -1.66 -5.55
N LEU A 245 -5.38 -0.41 -5.17
CA LEU A 245 -4.20 0.32 -5.67
C LEU A 245 -2.88 -0.20 -5.08
N ALA A 246 -2.89 -0.73 -3.86
CA ALA A 246 -1.70 -1.20 -3.15
C ALA A 246 -1.21 -2.58 -3.65
N ASN A 247 -2.12 -3.50 -3.95
CA ASN A 247 -1.78 -4.79 -4.59
C ASN A 247 -1.92 -4.77 -6.13
N GLY A 248 -2.28 -3.61 -6.69
CA GLY A 248 -2.38 -3.33 -8.12
C GLY A 248 -3.45 -4.09 -8.86
N CYS A 249 -4.51 -4.53 -8.18
CA CYS A 249 -5.77 -4.91 -8.81
C CYS A 249 -6.42 -3.75 -9.58
N LEU A 250 -6.15 -2.51 -9.18
CA LEU A 250 -6.58 -1.31 -9.88
C LEU A 250 -5.38 -0.48 -10.32
N SER A 251 -5.31 -0.10 -11.59
CA SER A 251 -4.28 0.83 -12.06
C SER A 251 -4.56 2.24 -11.56
N VAL A 252 -3.51 2.94 -11.13
CA VAL A 252 -3.60 4.38 -10.81
C VAL A 252 -3.89 5.23 -12.06
N ARG A 253 -3.44 4.80 -13.24
CA ARG A 253 -3.74 5.47 -14.52
C ARG A 253 -5.20 5.25 -14.94
N GLU A 254 -5.77 4.10 -14.60
CA GLU A 254 -7.21 3.84 -14.77
C GLU A 254 -8.04 4.84 -13.93
N VAL A 255 -7.69 5.00 -12.65
CA VAL A 255 -8.37 5.98 -11.77
C VAL A 255 -8.24 7.39 -12.33
N ALA A 256 -7.05 7.79 -12.77
CA ALA A 256 -6.81 9.13 -13.29
C ALA A 256 -7.59 9.42 -14.58
N GLU A 257 -7.64 8.47 -15.52
CA GLU A 257 -8.46 8.60 -16.73
C GLU A 257 -9.95 8.63 -16.38
N SER A 258 -10.43 7.81 -15.43
CA SER A 258 -11.83 7.85 -15.00
C SER A 258 -12.21 9.17 -14.32
N ILE A 259 -11.29 9.80 -13.58
CA ILE A 259 -11.50 11.16 -13.05
C ILE A 259 -11.67 12.15 -14.21
N ALA A 260 -10.79 12.11 -15.21
CA ALA A 260 -10.89 12.98 -16.37
C ALA A 260 -12.18 12.74 -17.18
N GLU A 261 -12.59 11.48 -17.32
CA GLU A 261 -13.86 11.09 -17.95
C GLU A 261 -15.07 11.66 -17.19
N TYR A 262 -15.06 11.56 -15.85
CA TYR A 262 -16.09 12.16 -15.00
C TYR A 262 -16.14 13.68 -15.17
N GLU A 263 -14.99 14.36 -15.17
CA GLU A 263 -14.93 15.81 -15.36
C GLU A 263 -15.47 16.27 -16.73
N ARG A 264 -15.28 15.46 -17.78
CA ARG A 264 -15.81 15.75 -19.13
C ARG A 264 -17.31 15.53 -19.25
N ARG A 265 -17.87 14.54 -18.54
CA ARG A 265 -19.28 14.14 -18.67
C ARG A 265 -20.22 14.77 -17.65
N GLU A 266 -19.73 14.95 -16.42
CA GLU A 266 -20.56 15.29 -15.26
C GLU A 266 -20.19 16.69 -14.74
N THR A 267 -19.16 16.80 -13.90
CA THR A 267 -18.73 18.07 -13.31
C THR A 267 -17.24 18.07 -13.01
N SER A 268 -16.62 19.25 -13.10
CA SER A 268 -15.24 19.51 -12.73
C SER A 268 -15.22 20.59 -11.66
N ASN A 269 -14.67 20.28 -10.48
CA ASN A 269 -14.62 21.19 -9.34
C ASN A 269 -13.38 20.93 -8.46
N GLU A 270 -13.30 21.61 -7.32
CA GLU A 270 -12.17 21.42 -6.40
C GLU A 270 -12.07 19.98 -5.87
N SER A 271 -13.20 19.27 -5.73
CA SER A 271 -13.27 17.90 -5.21
C SER A 271 -12.81 16.85 -6.21
N THR A 272 -13.15 17.00 -7.50
CA THR A 272 -12.61 16.14 -8.56
C THR A 272 -11.10 16.31 -8.71
N TYR A 273 -10.62 17.56 -8.63
CA TYR A 273 -9.19 17.83 -8.53
C TYR A 273 -8.55 17.23 -7.27
N TRP A 274 -9.23 17.26 -6.13
CA TRP A 274 -8.64 16.79 -4.89
C TRP A 274 -8.38 15.28 -4.90
N LEU A 275 -9.18 14.47 -5.59
CA LEU A 275 -8.85 13.05 -5.73
C LEU A 275 -7.58 12.84 -6.54
N TRP A 276 -7.40 13.58 -7.64
CA TRP A 276 -6.15 13.59 -8.42
C TRP A 276 -4.95 14.05 -7.58
N PHE A 277 -5.12 15.09 -6.76
CA PHE A 277 -4.09 15.58 -5.84
C PHE A 277 -3.60 14.48 -4.87
N GLU A 278 -4.51 13.63 -4.38
CA GLU A 278 -4.16 12.52 -3.49
C GLU A 278 -3.48 11.36 -4.24
N LEU A 279 -3.79 11.15 -5.53
CA LEU A 279 -3.02 10.23 -6.37
C LEU A 279 -1.58 10.71 -6.57
N LEU A 280 -1.37 12.04 -6.68
CA LEU A 280 -0.02 12.60 -6.74
C LEU A 280 0.77 12.39 -5.44
N TRP A 281 0.11 12.31 -4.28
CA TRP A 281 0.80 11.94 -3.04
C TRP A 281 1.31 10.50 -3.06
N ARG A 282 0.49 9.57 -3.55
CA ARG A 282 0.90 8.18 -3.79
C ARG A 282 2.07 8.14 -4.77
N GLU A 283 1.98 8.88 -5.86
CA GLU A 283 3.03 8.97 -6.88
C GLU A 283 4.34 9.49 -6.30
N TYR A 284 4.28 10.60 -5.55
CA TYR A 284 5.43 11.17 -4.87
C TYR A 284 6.11 10.15 -3.97
N PHE A 285 5.34 9.44 -3.13
CA PHE A 285 5.90 8.47 -2.20
C PHE A 285 6.46 7.20 -2.87
N PHE A 286 5.93 6.81 -4.03
CA PHE A 286 6.50 5.74 -4.85
C PHE A 286 7.92 6.08 -5.31
N TRP A 287 8.09 7.26 -5.91
CA TRP A 287 9.42 7.75 -6.37
C TRP A 287 10.34 8.09 -5.21
N TYR A 288 9.80 8.62 -4.12
CA TYR A 288 10.55 8.92 -2.90
C TYR A 288 11.19 7.66 -2.31
N ALA A 289 10.44 6.55 -2.28
CA ALA A 289 10.97 5.27 -1.84
C ALA A 289 12.09 4.75 -2.75
N LEU A 290 11.94 4.87 -4.08
CA LEU A 290 13.00 4.53 -5.04
C LEU A 290 14.26 5.40 -4.86
N LYS A 291 14.10 6.72 -4.71
CA LYS A 291 15.23 7.66 -4.51
C LYS A 291 15.99 7.36 -3.23
N HIS A 292 15.30 7.15 -2.12
CA HIS A 292 15.93 7.07 -0.81
C HIS A 292 16.33 5.66 -0.39
N GLY A 293 15.73 4.62 -0.98
CA GLY A 293 16.04 3.21 -0.73
C GLY A 293 16.06 2.90 0.77
N ALA A 294 17.15 2.29 1.25
CA ALA A 294 17.29 1.90 2.66
C ALA A 294 17.22 3.08 3.66
N ASN A 295 17.45 4.33 3.21
CA ASN A 295 17.28 5.49 4.08
C ASN A 295 15.82 5.76 4.46
N LEU A 296 14.85 5.21 3.71
CA LEU A 296 13.43 5.27 4.06
C LEU A 296 13.10 4.57 5.40
N PHE A 297 13.92 3.61 5.81
CA PHE A 297 13.67 2.79 7.01
C PHE A 297 14.57 3.17 8.20
N ARG A 298 15.43 4.18 8.05
CA ARG A 298 16.33 4.64 9.11
C ARG A 298 15.55 5.37 10.19
N ARG A 299 15.92 5.15 11.46
CA ARG A 299 15.32 5.83 12.62
C ARG A 299 15.29 7.35 12.45
N ASP A 300 16.41 7.92 12.03
CA ASP A 300 16.57 9.37 11.88
C ASP A 300 16.03 9.90 10.52
N GLY A 301 15.32 9.05 9.77
CA GLY A 301 14.70 9.33 8.47
C GLY A 301 15.68 9.75 7.38
N VAL A 302 15.15 10.20 6.24
CA VAL A 302 16.00 10.68 5.13
C VAL A 302 16.69 12.00 5.45
N GLN A 303 16.09 12.82 6.32
CA GLN A 303 16.68 14.08 6.79
C GLN A 303 17.81 13.87 7.80
N ARG A 304 18.03 12.63 8.30
CA ARG A 304 19.03 12.28 9.33
C ARG A 304 18.92 13.13 10.60
N LYS A 305 17.69 13.54 10.93
CA LYS A 305 17.41 14.36 12.11
C LYS A 305 17.25 13.44 13.31
N ARG A 306 18.18 13.51 14.25
CA ARG A 306 18.09 12.73 15.50
C ARG A 306 16.89 13.16 16.32
N ARG A 307 16.18 12.17 16.86
CA ARG A 307 15.11 12.36 17.84
C ARG A 307 15.38 11.53 19.09
N PRO A 308 15.06 12.06 20.28
CA PRO A 308 14.96 11.24 21.48
C PRO A 308 13.73 10.36 21.32
N ALA A 309 13.94 9.14 20.83
CA ALA A 309 12.90 8.13 20.71
C ALA A 309 13.46 6.82 21.26
N THR A 310 12.63 6.10 22.01
CA THR A 310 12.98 4.81 22.59
C THR A 310 11.83 3.84 22.39
N PHE A 311 12.09 2.57 22.66
CA PHE A 311 11.05 1.54 22.66
C PHE A 311 10.61 1.28 24.11
N TYR A 312 9.35 1.60 24.41
CA TYR A 312 8.68 1.22 25.65
C TYR A 312 7.59 0.19 25.32
N GLY A 313 7.83 -1.08 25.64
CA GLY A 313 6.95 -2.19 25.25
C GLY A 313 5.51 -2.03 25.74
N HIS A 314 5.33 -1.55 26.97
CA HIS A 314 4.01 -1.33 27.55
C HIS A 314 3.18 -0.29 26.78
N ARG A 315 3.79 0.87 26.45
CA ARG A 315 3.13 1.94 25.66
C ARG A 315 2.86 1.51 24.22
N PHE A 316 3.79 0.77 23.61
CA PHE A 316 3.61 0.22 22.27
C PHE A 316 2.41 -0.73 22.22
N LYS A 317 2.37 -1.69 23.16
CA LYS A 317 1.27 -2.65 23.28
C LYS A 317 -0.07 -1.94 23.50
N ALA A 318 -0.11 -1.00 24.44
CA ALA A 318 -1.32 -0.22 24.71
C ALA A 318 -1.83 0.54 23.48
N TRP A 319 -0.93 1.13 22.69
CA TRP A 319 -1.32 1.78 21.43
C TRP A 319 -1.85 0.76 20.41
N CYS A 320 -1.16 -0.37 20.21
CA CYS A 320 -1.62 -1.42 19.31
C CYS A 320 -3.01 -1.94 19.69
N GLU A 321 -3.26 -2.12 20.99
CA GLU A 321 -4.49 -2.68 21.57
C GLU A 321 -5.59 -1.64 21.84
N GLY A 322 -5.34 -0.35 21.55
CA GLY A 322 -6.30 0.72 21.79
C GLY A 322 -6.64 0.90 23.27
N ASN A 323 -5.63 0.81 24.14
CA ASN A 323 -5.72 0.94 25.59
C ASN A 323 -4.88 2.11 26.12
N THR A 324 -4.83 3.22 25.40
CA THR A 324 -4.14 4.46 25.81
C THR A 324 -5.09 5.39 26.57
N GLU A 325 -4.57 6.49 27.12
CA GLU A 325 -5.39 7.56 27.70
C GLU A 325 -6.15 8.42 26.65
N TYR A 326 -6.01 8.12 25.35
CA TYR A 326 -6.56 8.94 24.27
C TYR A 326 -7.71 8.22 23.52
N PRO A 327 -9.00 8.54 23.80
CA PRO A 327 -10.13 7.76 23.28
C PRO A 327 -10.24 7.69 21.76
N ILE A 328 -9.99 8.81 21.05
CA ILE A 328 -10.03 8.84 19.58
C ILE A 328 -8.93 7.98 18.95
N VAL A 329 -7.78 7.84 19.64
CA VAL A 329 -6.69 6.97 19.20
C VAL A 329 -7.09 5.52 19.42
N ASN A 330 -7.62 5.19 20.59
CA ASN A 330 -8.08 3.85 20.92
C ASN A 330 -9.13 3.35 19.92
N ALA A 331 -10.16 4.15 19.66
CA ALA A 331 -11.21 3.85 18.69
C ALA A 331 -10.64 3.56 17.29
N ALA A 332 -9.71 4.39 16.81
CA ALA A 332 -9.03 4.16 15.54
C ALA A 332 -8.18 2.88 15.54
N MET A 333 -7.45 2.60 16.62
CA MET A 333 -6.62 1.40 16.71
C MET A 333 -7.47 0.12 16.79
N ASN A 334 -8.62 0.18 17.45
CA ASN A 334 -9.60 -0.91 17.48
C ASN A 334 -10.20 -1.15 16.08
N GLN A 335 -10.63 -0.08 15.40
CA GLN A 335 -11.08 -0.16 14.00
C GLN A 335 -10.02 -0.80 13.10
N LEU A 336 -8.75 -0.42 13.26
CA LEU A 336 -7.65 -0.99 12.49
C LEU A 336 -7.49 -2.50 12.76
N ARG A 337 -7.49 -2.94 14.02
CA ARG A 337 -7.36 -4.36 14.37
C ARG A 337 -8.52 -5.21 13.89
N GLU A 338 -9.74 -4.67 13.95
CA GLU A 338 -10.94 -5.42 13.58
C GLU A 338 -11.17 -5.49 12.06
N THR A 339 -10.78 -4.45 11.32
CA THR A 339 -11.12 -4.32 9.89
C THR A 339 -9.93 -4.31 8.93
N GLY A 340 -8.73 -4.05 9.44
CA GLY A 340 -7.53 -3.80 8.63
C GLY A 340 -7.54 -2.45 7.92
N TYR A 341 -8.49 -1.56 8.19
CA TYR A 341 -8.59 -0.26 7.53
C TYR A 341 -8.97 0.85 8.50
N ILE A 342 -8.32 2.01 8.36
CA ILE A 342 -8.69 3.25 9.03
C ILE A 342 -8.59 4.44 8.06
N SER A 343 -9.41 5.46 8.29
CA SER A 343 -9.42 6.70 7.50
C SER A 343 -8.07 7.42 7.53
N ASN A 344 -7.79 8.25 6.52
CA ASN A 344 -6.56 9.06 6.50
C ASN A 344 -6.47 9.98 7.73
N ARG A 345 -7.60 10.56 8.17
CA ARG A 345 -7.63 11.38 9.40
C ARG A 345 -7.21 10.55 10.61
N ALA A 346 -7.80 9.37 10.80
CA ALA A 346 -7.42 8.46 11.88
C ALA A 346 -5.93 8.08 11.84
N ARG A 347 -5.37 7.74 10.66
CA ARG A 347 -3.93 7.45 10.50
C ARG A 347 -3.04 8.59 11.01
N GLN A 348 -3.38 9.84 10.68
CA GLN A 348 -2.63 11.01 11.13
C GLN A 348 -2.68 11.18 12.64
N LEU A 349 -3.86 10.97 13.25
CA LEU A 349 -4.04 11.10 14.71
C LEU A 349 -3.26 10.04 15.46
N VAL A 350 -3.40 8.76 15.08
CA VAL A 350 -2.74 7.66 15.80
C VAL A 350 -1.22 7.70 15.65
N ALA A 351 -0.71 8.12 14.48
CA ALA A 351 0.73 8.26 14.26
C ALA A 351 1.30 9.50 14.98
N SER A 352 0.54 10.61 15.06
CA SER A 352 0.92 11.74 15.92
C SER A 352 1.02 11.32 17.37
N CYS A 353 -0.04 10.67 17.90
CA CYS A 353 -0.08 10.09 19.25
C CYS A 353 1.14 9.24 19.54
N PHE A 354 1.46 8.34 18.61
CA PHE A 354 2.55 7.40 18.75
C PHE A 354 3.90 8.10 18.93
N VAL A 355 4.15 9.15 18.14
CA VAL A 355 5.43 9.84 18.12
C VAL A 355 5.54 10.88 19.23
N ASN A 356 4.50 11.70 19.44
CA ASN A 356 4.61 12.93 20.24
C ASN A 356 4.13 12.71 21.67
N GLU A 357 2.98 12.06 21.82
CA GLU A 357 2.39 11.78 23.11
C GLU A 357 3.07 10.58 23.78
N LEU A 358 3.31 9.48 23.04
CA LEU A 358 3.93 8.27 23.62
C LEU A 358 5.46 8.25 23.56
N GLY A 359 6.08 9.11 22.73
CA GLY A 359 7.53 9.24 22.60
C GLY A 359 8.24 8.02 22.00
N LEU A 360 7.52 7.23 21.18
CA LEU A 360 8.00 5.96 20.65
C LEU A 360 8.76 6.12 19.32
N ASP A 361 9.67 5.18 19.04
CA ASP A 361 10.33 5.09 17.74
C ASP A 361 9.31 4.74 16.64
N TRP A 362 9.04 5.71 15.77
CA TRP A 362 8.03 5.67 14.72
C TRP A 362 8.06 4.41 13.84
N ARG A 363 9.22 3.75 13.72
CA ARG A 363 9.37 2.52 12.91
C ARG A 363 8.52 1.37 13.43
N TYR A 364 8.29 1.30 14.75
CA TYR A 364 7.42 0.28 15.34
C TYR A 364 5.95 0.53 14.96
N GLY A 365 5.49 1.78 14.98
CA GLY A 365 4.16 2.15 14.49
C GLY A 365 3.99 1.88 12.98
N ALA A 366 5.02 2.19 12.19
CA ALA A 366 5.04 1.90 10.75
C ALA A 366 5.00 0.40 10.45
N ALA A 367 5.71 -0.42 11.23
CA ALA A 367 5.69 -1.87 11.12
C ALA A 367 4.35 -2.48 11.55
N TRP A 368 3.72 -1.94 12.61
CA TRP A 368 2.36 -2.34 12.99
C TRP A 368 1.35 -2.03 11.89
N PHE A 369 1.44 -0.85 11.27
CA PHE A 369 0.63 -0.52 10.10
C PHE A 369 0.92 -1.44 8.92
N GLN A 370 2.19 -1.82 8.70
CA GLN A 370 2.54 -2.83 7.72
C GLN A 370 1.90 -4.18 8.03
N GLU A 371 1.73 -4.57 9.29
CA GLU A 371 1.03 -5.82 9.60
C GLU A 371 -0.48 -5.70 9.37
N GLN A 372 -1.10 -4.66 9.91
CA GLN A 372 -2.57 -4.56 10.01
C GLN A 372 -3.25 -4.04 8.75
N LEU A 373 -2.64 -3.11 8.01
CA LEU A 373 -3.32 -2.43 6.91
C LEU A 373 -3.57 -3.37 5.72
N ILE A 374 -4.84 -3.50 5.34
CA ILE A 374 -5.25 -4.16 4.09
C ILE A 374 -4.66 -3.46 2.85
N ASP A 375 -4.39 -2.16 2.96
CA ASP A 375 -3.88 -1.29 1.88
C ASP A 375 -2.43 -0.85 2.06
N TYR A 376 -1.63 -1.65 2.78
CA TYR A 376 -0.21 -1.36 2.95
C TYR A 376 0.52 -1.20 1.60
N ASP A 377 1.09 -0.02 1.42
CA ASP A 377 2.05 0.31 0.38
C ASP A 377 3.33 0.83 1.04
N VAL A 378 4.50 0.37 0.59
CA VAL A 378 5.77 0.62 1.30
C VAL A 378 6.16 2.11 1.25
N GLY A 379 6.03 2.73 0.08
CA GLY A 379 6.34 4.14 -0.09
C GLY A 379 5.36 5.01 0.68
N SER A 380 4.06 4.78 0.50
CA SER A 380 3.00 5.56 1.14
C SER A 380 3.03 5.42 2.66
N ASN A 381 3.19 4.20 3.19
CA ASN A 381 3.23 3.97 4.64
C ASN A 381 4.46 4.62 5.27
N TYR A 382 5.66 4.20 4.90
CA TYR A 382 6.88 4.68 5.54
C TYR A 382 7.16 6.16 5.24
N GLY A 383 6.77 6.64 4.06
CA GLY A 383 6.85 8.05 3.70
C GLY A 383 5.96 8.94 4.57
N ASN A 384 4.69 8.56 4.79
CA ASN A 384 3.79 9.29 5.69
C ASN A 384 4.22 9.19 7.16
N TRP A 385 4.73 8.04 7.60
CA TRP A 385 5.26 7.91 8.96
C TRP A 385 6.48 8.79 9.20
N GLN A 386 7.44 8.86 8.26
CA GLN A 386 8.55 9.81 8.36
C GLN A 386 8.08 11.27 8.36
N TYR A 387 7.07 11.58 7.54
CA TYR A 387 6.48 12.91 7.45
C TYR A 387 5.90 13.36 8.81
N LEU A 388 5.12 12.49 9.45
CA LEU A 388 4.53 12.77 10.78
C LEU A 388 5.57 12.75 11.89
N ALA A 389 6.58 11.88 11.79
CA ALA A 389 7.71 11.85 12.71
C ALA A 389 8.67 13.04 12.56
N GLY A 390 8.48 13.91 11.55
CA GLY A 390 9.32 15.09 11.32
C GLY A 390 10.76 14.75 10.94
N VAL A 391 10.97 13.61 10.26
CA VAL A 391 12.27 13.13 9.75
C VAL A 391 12.26 12.85 8.23
N GLY A 392 11.13 13.17 7.56
CA GLY A 392 10.88 12.91 6.15
C GLY A 392 10.65 14.16 5.30
N ALA A 393 9.75 14.08 4.32
CA ALA A 393 9.50 15.12 3.31
C ALA A 393 8.69 16.35 3.80
N ASP A 394 9.07 16.96 4.94
CA ASP A 394 8.50 18.22 5.43
C ASP A 394 9.60 19.17 5.97
N PRO A 395 9.73 20.40 5.44
CA PRO A 395 10.64 21.40 6.00
C PRO A 395 10.14 22.01 7.32
N ARG A 396 8.86 21.85 7.67
CA ARG A 396 8.25 22.44 8.87
C ARG A 396 8.58 21.70 10.17
N GLY A 397 9.24 20.55 10.09
CA GLY A 397 9.60 19.76 11.26
C GLY A 397 8.43 18.98 11.84
N LEU A 398 8.20 19.09 13.15
CA LEU A 398 7.26 18.23 13.86
C LEU A 398 5.79 18.63 13.61
N ARG A 399 4.97 17.65 13.24
CA ARG A 399 3.50 17.80 13.21
C ARG A 399 2.90 17.07 14.40
N GLN A 400 2.57 17.83 15.43
CA GLN A 400 1.77 17.34 16.54
C GLN A 400 0.32 17.79 16.38
N PHE A 401 -0.61 16.86 16.45
CA PHE A 401 -2.04 17.13 16.43
C PHE A 401 -2.56 17.26 17.87
N ASN A 402 -3.32 18.31 18.16
CA ASN A 402 -4.09 18.38 19.40
C ASN A 402 -5.28 17.41 19.30
N LEU A 403 -5.19 16.26 19.98
CA LEU A 403 -6.15 15.16 19.86
C LEU A 403 -7.56 15.54 20.31
N GLU A 404 -7.71 16.33 21.38
CA GLU A 404 -9.01 16.80 21.88
C GLU A 404 -9.70 17.71 20.84
N LYS A 405 -8.95 18.68 20.28
CA LYS A 405 -9.47 19.53 19.21
C LYS A 405 -9.88 18.71 17.98
N GLN A 406 -9.14 17.66 17.65
CA GLN A 406 -9.46 16.79 16.52
C GLN A 406 -10.71 15.95 16.79
N ALA A 407 -10.89 15.44 18.02
CA ALA A 407 -12.12 14.76 18.44
C ALA A 407 -13.33 15.71 18.35
N ASN A 408 -13.24 16.90 18.94
CA ASN A 408 -14.33 17.90 18.88
C ASN A 408 -14.69 18.31 17.45
N GLN A 409 -13.73 18.28 16.53
CA GLN A 409 -13.96 18.66 15.13
C GLN A 409 -14.52 17.52 14.27
N TYR A 410 -14.02 16.30 14.44
CA TYR A 410 -14.30 15.17 13.53
C TYR A 410 -15.20 14.09 14.12
N ASP A 411 -15.41 14.12 15.44
CA ASP A 411 -16.35 13.27 16.18
C ASP A 411 -17.05 14.07 17.30
N PRO A 412 -17.75 15.18 16.97
CA PRO A 412 -18.31 16.09 17.96
C PRO A 412 -19.33 15.43 18.91
N CYS A 413 -19.94 14.32 18.49
CA CYS A 413 -20.91 13.58 19.27
C CYS A 413 -20.34 12.30 19.91
N GLY A 414 -19.04 12.04 19.79
CA GLY A 414 -18.41 10.81 20.32
C GLY A 414 -18.83 9.50 19.62
N THR A 415 -19.58 9.57 18.51
CA THR A 415 -20.17 8.39 17.87
C THR A 415 -19.12 7.43 17.33
N PHE A 416 -18.01 7.94 16.79
CA PHE A 416 -16.91 7.10 16.34
C PHE A 416 -16.19 6.46 17.53
N ILE A 417 -15.92 7.24 18.57
CA ILE A 417 -15.27 6.78 19.80
C ILE A 417 -16.08 5.65 20.45
N ASP A 418 -17.39 5.84 20.61
CA ASP A 418 -18.28 4.86 21.24
C ASP A 418 -18.39 3.58 20.40
N ARG A 419 -18.59 3.73 19.08
CA ARG A 419 -18.77 2.59 18.17
C ARG A 419 -17.58 1.63 18.20
N TRP A 420 -16.36 2.16 18.29
CA TRP A 420 -15.14 1.36 18.26
C TRP A 420 -14.49 1.20 19.65
N GLY A 421 -15.22 1.48 20.73
CA GLY A 421 -14.76 1.22 22.10
C GLY A 421 -13.50 1.99 22.48
N GLY A 422 -13.47 3.31 22.26
CA GLY A 422 -12.29 4.13 22.57
C GLY A 422 -12.05 4.36 24.08
N HIS A 423 -13.05 4.13 24.92
CA HIS A 423 -12.96 4.32 26.36
C HIS A 423 -12.33 3.10 27.04
N ALA A 424 -11.03 3.19 27.33
CA ALA A 424 -10.28 2.19 28.07
C ALA A 424 -10.65 2.18 29.56
N GLU A 425 -10.85 1.00 30.15
CA GLU A 425 -11.15 0.84 31.59
C GLU A 425 -9.94 1.21 32.47
N GLN A 426 -8.73 0.78 32.05
CA GLN A 426 -7.46 1.05 32.72
C GLN A 426 -6.45 1.55 31.68
N PRO A 427 -6.57 2.83 31.26
CA PRO A 427 -5.72 3.37 30.21
C PRO A 427 -4.26 3.42 30.66
N VAL A 428 -3.37 3.01 29.76
CA VAL A 428 -1.93 3.19 29.94
C VAL A 428 -1.61 4.66 29.69
N GLY A 429 -1.38 5.39 30.77
CA GLY A 429 -0.84 6.74 30.73
C GLY A 429 0.68 6.76 30.54
N LEU A 430 1.24 7.96 30.32
CA LEU A 430 2.69 8.16 30.23
C LEU A 430 3.47 7.65 31.46
N HIS A 431 2.84 7.68 32.64
CA HIS A 431 3.42 7.25 33.90
C HIS A 431 2.58 6.11 34.48
N THR A 432 2.75 4.88 33.96
CA THR A 432 2.28 3.71 34.72
C THR A 432 3.28 3.50 35.85
N VAL A 433 2.86 3.82 37.06
CA VAL A 433 3.66 3.62 38.26
C VAL A 433 3.19 2.38 39.01
N ASP A 434 4.09 1.70 39.70
CA ASP A 434 3.73 0.65 40.64
C ASP A 434 3.03 1.24 41.87
N ALA A 435 2.66 0.38 42.84
CA ALA A 435 1.99 0.80 44.06
C ALA A 435 2.83 1.77 44.95
N ALA A 436 4.09 2.04 44.60
CA ALA A 436 5.01 2.94 45.28
C ALA A 436 5.37 4.17 44.44
N ASP A 437 4.57 4.52 43.43
CA ASP A 437 4.82 5.61 42.48
C ASP A 437 6.12 5.43 41.64
N TRP A 438 6.64 4.20 41.53
CA TRP A 438 7.82 3.91 40.71
C TRP A 438 7.44 3.56 39.26
N PRO A 439 8.08 4.12 38.21
CA PRO A 439 7.74 3.78 36.84
C PRO A 439 7.87 2.28 36.57
N LEU A 440 6.80 1.65 36.10
CA LEU A 440 6.83 0.27 35.59
C LEU A 440 7.60 0.28 34.27
N SER A 441 8.78 -0.36 34.26
CA SER A 441 9.69 -0.45 33.11
C SER A 441 9.19 -1.40 32.03
#